data_AF-A0A2D2D471-F1
#
_entry.id   AF-A0A2D2D471-F1
#
_cell.length_a   1.000
_cell.length_b   1.000
_cell.length_c   1.000
_cell.angle_alpha   90.00
_cell.angle_beta   90.00
_cell.angle_gamma   90.00
#
_symmetry.space_group_name_H-M   'P 1'
#
loop_
_entity.id
_entity.type
_entity.pdbx_description
1 polymer ?
#
loop_
_entity_poly.entity_id
_entity_poly.type
_entity_poly.pdbx_seq_one_letter_code
_entity_poly.pdbx_strand_id
1 'polypeptide(L)'
;MEKTFIRETSDGRKVEVIGPFVCIDGQPVAEGVVEVKDHPNKRAILHTLPNAAFMAGPVVLTAEEASVVRGALLMAKPSPTDPVAINDQLRKAVNARNREAGIE
;
A
#
# COMPACT_ATOMS: atom_id res chain seq x y z
N MET A 1 -14.47 -12.58 5.32
CA MET A 1 -13.42 -11.64 4.85
C MET A 1 -13.02 -10.79 6.03
N GLU A 2 -11.75 -10.83 6.41
CA GLU A 2 -11.22 -9.90 7.40
C GLU A 2 -11.24 -8.49 6.80
N LYS A 3 -11.79 -7.54 7.56
CA LYS A 3 -11.86 -6.13 7.18
C LYS A 3 -11.26 -5.29 8.28
N THR A 4 -10.34 -4.40 7.91
CA THR A 4 -9.71 -3.47 8.86
C THR A 4 -10.13 -2.06 8.49
N PHE A 5 -10.90 -1.42 9.37
CA PHE A 5 -11.28 -0.03 9.22
C PHE A 5 -10.09 0.88 9.52
N ILE A 6 -9.80 1.82 8.63
CA ILE A 6 -8.70 2.76 8.77
C ILE A 6 -9.24 4.12 9.19
N ARG A 7 -10.13 4.70 8.37
CA ARG A 7 -10.81 5.96 8.66
C ARG A 7 -12.03 6.16 7.75
N GLU A 8 -12.77 7.23 8.02
CA GLU A 8 -13.76 7.78 7.11
C GLU A 8 -13.22 9.06 6.47
N THR A 9 -13.42 9.20 5.16
CA THR A 9 -13.09 10.44 4.44
C THR A 9 -14.11 11.53 4.76
N SER A 10 -13.74 12.80 4.57
CA SER A 10 -14.67 13.93 4.78
C SER A 10 -15.93 13.88 3.90
N ASP A 11 -15.90 13.06 2.85
CA ASP A 11 -17.01 12.80 1.92
C ASP A 11 -17.92 11.64 2.40
N GLY A 12 -17.69 11.09 3.59
CA GLY A 12 -18.46 9.99 4.18
C GLY A 12 -18.09 8.59 3.65
N ARG A 13 -17.13 8.49 2.72
CA ARG A 13 -16.66 7.20 2.21
C ARG A 13 -15.67 6.56 3.19
N LYS A 14 -15.88 5.28 3.50
CA LYS A 14 -15.03 4.50 4.40
C LYS A 14 -13.79 3.98 3.68
N VAL A 15 -12.64 4.13 4.31
CA VAL A 15 -11.37 3.53 3.86
C VAL A 15 -11.09 2.32 4.72
N GLU A 16 -11.09 1.15 4.09
CA GLU A 16 -10.95 -0.14 4.74
C GLU A 16 -9.96 -1.01 3.96
N VAL A 17 -9.26 -1.91 4.65
CA VAL A 17 -8.52 -3.00 3.98
C VAL A 17 -9.43 -4.22 3.99
N ILE A 18 -9.71 -4.79 2.82
CA ILE A 18 -10.56 -5.98 2.64
C ILE A 18 -9.76 -7.04 1.88
N GLY A 19 -9.35 -8.09 2.58
CA GLY A 19 -8.42 -9.07 2.00
C GLY A 19 -7.11 -8.39 1.59
N PRO A 20 -6.52 -8.72 0.42
CA PRO A 20 -5.25 -8.15 -0.02
C PRO A 20 -5.38 -6.76 -0.68
N PHE A 21 -6.53 -6.09 -0.54
CA PHE A 21 -6.82 -4.81 -1.18
C PHE A 21 -7.18 -3.72 -0.17
N VAL A 22 -6.72 -2.50 -0.43
CA VAL A 22 -7.26 -1.28 0.13
C VAL A 22 -8.52 -0.92 -0.65
N CYS A 23 -9.60 -0.66 0.06
CA CYS A 23 -10.92 -0.39 -0.48
C CYS A 23 -11.46 0.96 0.00
N ILE A 24 -12.23 1.62 -0.86
CA ILE A 24 -13.05 2.77 -0.53
C ILE A 24 -14.51 2.37 -0.73
N ASP A 25 -15.34 2.51 0.30
CA ASP A 25 -16.75 2.11 0.26
C ASP A 25 -16.96 0.66 -0.23
N GLY A 26 -16.06 -0.23 0.19
CA GLY A 26 -16.05 -1.63 -0.24
C GLY A 26 -15.48 -1.89 -1.65
N GLN A 27 -15.15 -0.86 -2.43
CA GLN A 27 -14.55 -1.01 -3.76
C GLN A 27 -13.02 -1.04 -3.70
N PRO A 28 -12.34 -2.05 -4.28
CA PRO A 28 -10.89 -2.13 -4.27
C PRO A 28 -10.26 -1.02 -5.11
N VAL A 29 -9.30 -0.30 -4.52
CA VAL A 29 -8.59 0.81 -5.16
C VAL A 29 -7.09 0.59 -5.28
N ALA A 30 -6.49 -0.26 -4.43
CA ALA A 30 -5.07 -0.56 -4.48
C ALA A 30 -4.73 -1.89 -3.78
N GLU A 31 -3.63 -2.53 -4.19
CA GLU A 31 -3.08 -3.76 -3.59
C GLU A 31 -1.95 -3.48 -2.58
N GLY A 32 -1.57 -2.22 -2.41
CA GLY A 32 -0.43 -1.83 -1.59
C GLY A 32 -0.34 -0.33 -1.38
N VAL A 33 0.68 0.05 -0.62
CA VAL A 33 1.00 1.45 -0.32
C VAL A 33 2.35 1.83 -0.91
N VAL A 34 2.41 2.98 -1.57
CA VAL A 34 3.64 3.58 -2.11
C VAL A 34 4.03 4.81 -1.31
N GLU A 35 5.32 5.13 -1.23
CA GLU A 35 5.77 6.35 -0.55
C GLU A 35 5.49 7.59 -1.40
N VAL A 36 4.94 8.64 -0.79
CA VAL A 36 4.64 9.89 -1.50
C VAL A 36 5.93 10.54 -2.04
N LYS A 37 7.09 10.31 -1.40
CA LYS A 37 8.39 10.85 -1.84
C LYS A 37 8.79 10.45 -3.26
N ASP A 38 8.31 9.28 -3.71
CA ASP A 38 8.58 8.68 -5.02
C ASP A 38 7.54 9.10 -6.06
N HIS A 39 6.43 9.71 -5.64
CA HIS A 39 5.34 10.06 -6.54
C HIS A 39 5.67 11.31 -7.39
N PRO A 40 5.41 11.32 -8.71
CA PRO A 40 5.69 12.47 -9.57
C PRO A 40 4.94 13.74 -9.11
N ASN A 41 3.72 13.57 -8.60
CA ASN A 41 2.89 14.67 -8.09
C ASN A 41 3.06 14.96 -6.58
N LYS A 42 4.17 14.53 -5.95
CA LYS A 42 4.38 14.68 -4.50
C LYS A 42 4.16 16.09 -3.97
N ARG A 43 4.55 17.12 -4.74
CA ARG A 43 4.38 18.53 -4.36
C ARG A 43 2.91 18.90 -4.21
N ALA A 44 2.06 18.44 -5.13
CA ALA A 44 0.63 18.70 -5.09
C ALA A 44 -0.03 17.95 -3.92
N ILE A 45 0.39 16.70 -3.67
CA ILE A 45 -0.11 15.88 -2.57
C ILE A 45 0.23 16.54 -1.22
N LEU A 46 1.50 16.90 -1.00
CA LEU A 46 1.96 17.53 0.24
C LEU A 46 1.38 18.93 0.44
N HIS A 47 1.03 19.64 -0.62
CA HIS A 47 0.33 20.91 -0.52
C HIS A 47 -1.09 20.74 0.03
N THR A 48 -1.80 19.70 -0.40
CA THR A 48 -3.16 19.40 0.09
C THR A 48 -3.15 18.76 1.48
N LEU A 49 -2.19 17.88 1.74
CA LEU A 49 -2.10 17.14 2.98
C LEU A 49 -0.61 17.07 3.43
N PRO A 50 -0.14 18.02 4.26
CA PRO A 50 1.28 18.18 4.55
C PRO A 50 1.89 17.03 5.35
N ASN A 51 1.07 16.25 6.05
CA ASN A 51 1.46 15.04 6.79
C ASN A 51 1.32 13.75 5.97
N ALA A 52 1.10 13.85 4.65
CA ALA A 52 1.04 12.71 3.75
C ALA A 52 2.40 12.02 3.62
N ALA A 53 2.45 10.73 3.95
CA ALA A 53 3.67 9.92 3.84
C ALA A 53 3.54 8.82 2.78
N PHE A 54 2.34 8.24 2.64
CA PHE A 54 2.08 7.12 1.74
C PHE A 54 0.84 7.35 0.89
N MET A 55 0.67 6.55 -0.17
CA MET A 55 -0.49 6.59 -1.06
C MET A 55 -0.94 5.17 -1.40
N ALA A 56 -2.24 4.93 -1.39
CA ALA A 56 -2.90 3.69 -1.82
C ALA A 56 -3.96 4.04 -2.86
N GLY A 57 -3.62 3.92 -4.14
CA GLY A 57 -4.49 4.36 -5.22
C GLY A 57 -4.78 5.87 -5.09
N PRO A 58 -6.05 6.31 -5.02
CA PRO A 58 -6.38 7.72 -4.82
C PRO A 58 -6.30 8.18 -3.35
N VAL A 59 -6.05 7.27 -2.39
CA VAL A 59 -6.03 7.59 -0.96
C VAL A 59 -4.63 7.98 -0.52
N VAL A 60 -4.52 9.15 0.10
CA VAL A 60 -3.26 9.63 0.70
C VAL A 60 -3.27 9.30 2.19
N LEU A 61 -2.25 8.63 2.70
CA LEU A 61 -2.17 8.10 4.06
C LEU A 61 -1.05 8.80 4.85
N THR A 62 -1.28 9.02 6.15
CA THR A 62 -0.22 9.37 7.07
C THR A 62 0.69 8.16 7.35
N ALA A 63 1.82 8.39 8.01
CA ALA A 63 2.71 7.29 8.40
C ALA A 63 2.04 6.29 9.35
N GLU A 64 1.20 6.78 10.27
CA GLU A 64 0.45 5.95 11.22
C GLU A 64 -0.58 5.08 10.50
N GLU A 65 -1.38 5.68 9.62
CA GLU A 65 -2.40 4.96 8.84
C GLU A 65 -1.76 3.92 7.92
N ALA A 66 -0.65 4.27 7.27
CA ALA A 66 0.07 3.35 6.40
C ALA A 66 0.64 2.14 7.15
N SER A 67 1.03 2.31 8.42
CA SER A 67 1.47 1.21 9.28
C SER A 67 0.33 0.21 9.52
N VAL A 68 -0.86 0.71 9.85
CA VAL A 68 -2.06 -0.12 10.04
C VAL A 68 -2.45 -0.83 8.73
N VAL A 69 -2.45 -0.10 7.61
CA VAL A 69 -2.75 -0.67 6.29
C VAL A 69 -1.76 -1.78 5.92
N ARG A 70 -0.46 -1.56 6.11
CA ARG A 70 0.57 -2.57 5.85
C ARG A 70 0.39 -3.80 6.72
N GLY A 71 0.06 -3.61 8.00
CA GLY A 71 -0.26 -4.71 8.91
C GLY A 71 -1.45 -5.53 8.42
N ALA A 72 -2.56 -4.87 8.09
CA ALA A 72 -3.76 -5.52 7.58
C ALA A 72 -3.52 -6.28 6.26
N LEU A 73 -2.78 -5.67 5.32
CA LEU A 73 -2.41 -6.31 4.05
C LEU A 73 -1.51 -7.53 4.26
N LEU A 74 -0.63 -7.49 5.27
CA LEU A 74 0.24 -8.62 5.59
C LEU A 74 -0.56 -9.78 6.19
N MET A 75 -1.51 -9.50 7.08
CA MET A 75 -2.37 -10.53 7.67
C MET A 75 -3.31 -11.15 6.64
N ALA A 76 -3.74 -10.36 5.65
CA ALA A 76 -4.60 -10.84 4.59
C ALA A 76 -3.87 -11.59 3.47
N LYS A 77 -2.54 -11.50 3.37
CA LYS A 77 -1.78 -12.30 2.41
C LYS A 77 -1.78 -13.76 2.87
N PRO A 78 -2.11 -14.72 1.99
CA PRO A 78 -1.92 -16.12 2.32
C PRO A 78 -0.43 -16.33 2.60
N SER A 79 -0.10 -16.95 3.73
CA SER A 79 1.28 -17.33 4.03
C SER A 79 1.83 -18.14 2.85
N PRO A 80 3.05 -17.86 2.36
CA PRO A 80 3.67 -18.66 1.32
C PRO A 80 4.06 -20.01 1.93
N THR A 81 3.09 -20.91 2.07
CA THR A 81 3.31 -22.31 2.44
C THR A 81 3.82 -23.11 1.22
N ASP A 82 3.96 -22.46 0.06
CA ASP A 82 4.41 -23.06 -1.19
C ASP A 82 5.82 -22.59 -1.59
N PRO A 83 6.79 -23.51 -1.83
CA PRO A 83 8.17 -23.19 -2.16
C PRO A 83 8.34 -22.42 -3.49
N VAL A 84 7.34 -22.42 -4.38
CA VAL A 84 7.35 -21.64 -5.62
C VAL A 84 7.18 -20.14 -5.33
N ALA A 85 6.33 -19.79 -4.37
CA ALA A 85 6.07 -18.40 -4.01
C ALA A 85 7.31 -17.73 -3.37
N ILE A 86 8.10 -18.49 -2.62
CA ILE A 86 9.36 -18.03 -2.03
C ILE A 86 10.39 -17.70 -3.13
N ASN A 87 10.49 -18.54 -4.16
CA ASN A 87 11.42 -18.32 -5.27
C ASN A 87 11.06 -17.08 -6.10
N ASP A 88 9.77 -16.85 -6.38
CA ASP A 88 9.32 -15.65 -7.11
C ASP A 88 9.63 -14.37 -6.33
N GLN A 89 9.39 -14.37 -5.01
CA GLN A 89 9.68 -13.24 -4.15
C GLN A 89 11.19 -12.96 -4.05
N LEU A 90 12.01 -14.00 -3.94
CA LEU A 90 13.47 -13.87 -3.95
C LEU A 90 13.96 -13.27 -5.27
N ARG A 91 13.41 -13.72 -6.40
CA ARG A 91 13.75 -13.21 -7.74
C ARG A 91 13.35 -11.76 -7.92
N LYS A 92 12.15 -11.36 -7.45
CA LYS A 92 11.72 -9.95 -7.45
C LYS A 92 12.61 -9.07 -6.57
N ALA A 93 13.02 -9.55 -5.39
CA ALA A 93 13.90 -8.81 -4.51
C ALA A 93 15.31 -8.61 -5.11
N VAL A 94 15.84 -9.62 -5.80
CA VAL A 94 17.10 -9.52 -6.55
C VAL A 94 16.97 -8.54 -7.72
N ASN A 95 15.88 -8.61 -8.49
CA ASN A 95 15.65 -7.70 -9.61
C ASN A 95 15.46 -6.24 -9.16
N ALA A 96 14.77 -6.01 -8.03
CA ALA A 96 14.65 -4.67 -7.44
C ALA A 96 16.03 -4.12 -7.06
N ARG A 97 16.84 -4.94 -6.38
CA ARG A 97 18.21 -4.57 -5.98
C ARG A 97 19.13 -4.28 -7.17
N ASN A 98 19.06 -5.08 -8.25
CA ASN A 98 19.82 -4.83 -9.47
C ASN A 98 19.43 -3.49 -10.11
N ARG A 99 18.13 -3.19 -10.16
CA ARG A 99 17.62 -1.93 -10.71
C ARG A 99 18.05 -0.71 -9.89
N GLU A 100 18.08 -0.84 -8.56
CA GLU A 100 18.59 0.19 -7.65
C GLU A 100 20.11 0.37 -7.75
N ALA A 101 20.84 -0.68 -8.11
CA ALA A 101 22.29 -0.65 -8.32
C ALA A 101 22.70 -0.16 -9.73
N GLY A 102 21.74 0.15 -10.61
CA GLY A 102 22.02 0.63 -11.97
C GLY A 102 22.72 -0.40 -12.87
N ILE A 103 22.58 -1.69 -12.54
CA ILE A 103 23.09 -2.78 -13.39
C ILE A 103 21.97 -3.28 -14.28
N GLU A 104 22.02 -2.87 -15.55
CA GLU A 104 21.23 -3.45 -16.64
C GLU A 104 22.01 -4.57 -17.33
#